data_AF-A0A6A8AH16-F1
#
_entry.id   AF-A0A6A8AH16-F1
#
_cell.length_a   1.000
_cell.length_b   1.000
_cell.length_c   1.000
_cell.angle_alpha   90.00
_cell.angle_beta   90.00
_cell.angle_gamma   90.00
#
_symmetry.space_group_name_H-M   'P 1'
#
loop_
_entity.id
_entity.type
_entity.pdbx_description
1 polymer ?
#
loop_
_entity_poly.entity_id
_entity_poly.type
_entity_poly.pdbx_seq_one_letter_code
_entity_poly.pdbx_strand_id
1 'polypeptide(L)'
;MTSIITNSSAMSALSTLRSISADMETTQGRISSGYKVETTMRSDNKSLGAVEDALGLGAAKTDVASTALESSISVVDEIKAKLVAASEPGVDKSKIQKEITELQNQLVSVAKSASFSGENWTYHDENNAVGTKEIVGSFNRDADGNVSLTTLEFNTQKSSLISKTAGDYTDQQIDAADAATNDVSWLSAKMGYNAIADDGTATPTALDYSVLTLDISGMATTDEVSAAISGVDFVLQKMTDAASDLGALNSRVTLQKDFVADLSDSIEKGVGRLVDADMNEESTRLKALQTQQQLGIQALSIANSDSQNIISLFR
;
A
#
# COMPACT_ATOMS: atom_id res chain seq x y z
N MET A 1 -64.66 31.25 22.17
CA MET A 1 -65.75 30.74 21.31
C MET A 1 -65.50 29.26 21.08
N THR A 2 -66.26 28.39 21.74
CA THR A 2 -66.21 26.93 21.57
C THR A 2 -67.06 26.56 20.35
N SER A 3 -66.40 26.14 19.26
CA SER A 3 -67.08 25.58 18.08
C SER A 3 -67.35 24.09 18.33
N ILE A 4 -68.58 23.63 18.12
CA ILE A 4 -68.99 22.22 18.26
C ILE A 4 -68.39 21.34 17.13
N ILE A 5 -68.05 21.96 15.99
CA ILE A 5 -67.62 21.25 14.78
C ILE A 5 -66.09 21.12 14.70
N THR A 6 -65.35 22.02 15.35
CA THR A 6 -63.88 22.05 15.34
C THR A 6 -63.34 22.15 16.75
N ASN A 7 -62.80 21.05 17.27
CA ASN A 7 -62.14 21.00 18.57
C ASN A 7 -60.68 21.45 18.44
N SER A 8 -60.43 22.75 18.61
CA SER A 8 -59.09 23.33 18.55
C SER A 8 -58.13 22.76 19.59
N SER A 9 -58.65 22.36 20.76
CA SER A 9 -57.87 21.77 21.85
C SER A 9 -57.35 20.38 21.47
N ALA A 10 -58.21 19.55 20.85
CA ALA A 10 -57.83 18.23 20.35
C ALA A 10 -56.87 18.32 19.15
N MET A 11 -57.02 19.30 18.27
CA MET A 11 -56.07 19.53 17.16
C MET A 11 -54.68 19.93 17.68
N SER A 12 -54.61 20.80 18.68
CA SER A 12 -53.33 21.16 19.33
C SER A 12 -52.70 19.95 20.03
N ALA A 13 -53.49 19.17 20.76
CA ALA A 13 -53.01 17.95 21.42
C ALA A 13 -52.50 16.90 20.41
N LEU A 14 -53.20 16.74 19.27
CA LEU A 14 -52.78 15.83 18.19
C LEU A 14 -51.47 16.30 17.53
N SER A 15 -51.29 17.60 17.34
CA SER A 15 -50.03 18.17 16.82
C SER A 15 -48.87 17.88 17.77
N THR A 16 -49.07 18.06 19.08
CA THR A 16 -48.07 17.69 20.10
C THR A 16 -47.77 16.20 20.09
N LEU A 17 -48.80 15.34 19.96
CA LEU A 17 -48.62 13.90 19.90
C LEU A 17 -47.81 13.46 18.68
N ARG A 18 -48.04 14.08 17.51
CA ARG A 18 -47.25 13.84 16.29
C ARG A 18 -45.80 14.26 16.45
N SER A 19 -45.53 15.38 17.11
CA SER A 19 -44.16 15.81 17.43
C SER A 19 -43.47 14.81 18.36
N ILE A 20 -44.14 14.37 19.44
CA ILE A 20 -43.59 13.38 20.37
C ILE A 20 -43.31 12.04 19.66
N SER A 21 -44.20 11.61 18.76
CA SER A 21 -43.98 10.39 17.98
C SER A 21 -42.78 10.51 17.03
N ALA A 22 -42.60 11.65 16.36
CA ALA A 22 -41.44 11.89 15.50
C ALA A 22 -40.11 11.95 16.30
N ASP A 23 -40.14 12.58 17.48
CA ASP A 23 -38.98 12.63 18.39
C ASP A 23 -38.65 11.24 18.93
N MET A 24 -39.68 10.43 19.24
CA MET A 24 -39.51 9.05 19.70
C MET A 24 -38.94 8.14 18.62
N GLU A 25 -39.41 8.26 17.39
CA GLU A 25 -38.85 7.53 16.24
C GLU A 25 -37.39 7.90 16.01
N THR A 26 -37.04 9.19 16.13
CA THR A 26 -35.66 9.66 16.05
C THR A 26 -34.80 9.08 17.17
N THR A 27 -35.24 9.16 18.43
CA THR A 27 -34.49 8.59 19.57
C THR A 27 -34.38 7.07 19.47
N GLN A 28 -35.42 6.36 19.02
CA GLN A 28 -35.33 4.92 18.75
C GLN A 28 -34.32 4.61 17.65
N GLY A 29 -34.29 5.41 16.58
CA GLY A 29 -33.28 5.32 15.53
C GLY A 29 -31.87 5.54 16.05
N ARG A 30 -31.67 6.51 16.96
CA ARG A 30 -30.36 6.76 17.59
C ARG A 30 -29.93 5.66 18.56
N ILE A 31 -30.86 5.12 19.35
CA ILE A 31 -30.58 3.98 20.25
C ILE A 31 -30.27 2.72 19.43
N SER A 32 -31.00 2.50 18.33
CA SER A 32 -30.80 1.34 17.46
C SER A 32 -29.50 1.43 16.66
N SER A 33 -29.12 2.63 16.21
CA SER A 33 -27.89 2.84 15.43
C SER A 33 -26.67 3.11 16.29
N GLY A 34 -26.85 3.55 17.54
CA GLY A 34 -25.77 4.05 18.40
C GLY A 34 -25.28 5.46 18.03
N TYR A 35 -25.81 6.07 16.96
CA TYR A 35 -25.30 7.32 16.40
C TYR A 35 -26.38 8.42 16.38
N LYS A 36 -25.96 9.66 16.62
CA LYS A 36 -26.77 10.88 16.67
C LYS A 36 -27.00 11.50 15.28
N VAL A 37 -26.06 11.34 14.33
CA VAL A 37 -26.09 11.88 12.95
C VAL A 37 -25.34 10.95 11.98
N GLU A 38 -25.79 10.75 10.74
CA GLU A 38 -25.29 9.64 9.89
C GLU A 38 -24.32 10.03 8.74
N THR A 39 -23.41 9.08 8.45
CA THR A 39 -22.70 8.70 7.21
C THR A 39 -21.38 9.34 6.80
N THR A 40 -21.29 10.65 6.53
CA THR A 40 -20.20 11.16 5.68
C THR A 40 -18.81 10.88 6.27
N MET A 41 -18.62 11.11 7.57
CA MET A 41 -17.32 10.86 8.20
C MET A 41 -17.01 9.37 8.47
N ARG A 42 -18.02 8.50 8.55
CA ARG A 42 -17.81 7.03 8.60
C ARG A 42 -17.47 6.47 7.21
N SER A 43 -18.05 7.04 6.16
CA SER A 43 -17.68 6.74 4.77
C SER A 43 -16.22 7.11 4.50
N ASP A 44 -15.75 8.22 5.06
CA ASP A 44 -14.35 8.63 4.98
C ASP A 44 -13.45 7.63 5.70
N ASN A 45 -13.81 7.17 6.91
CA ASN A 45 -13.04 6.12 7.62
C ASN A 45 -12.97 4.81 6.81
N LYS A 46 -14.09 4.39 6.20
CA LYS A 46 -14.10 3.23 5.29
C LYS A 46 -13.17 3.41 4.09
N SER A 47 -13.08 4.63 3.57
CA SER A 47 -12.20 4.97 2.44
C SER A 47 -10.72 4.99 2.87
N LEU A 48 -10.42 5.44 4.09
CA LEU A 48 -9.09 5.36 4.69
C LEU A 48 -8.66 3.91 4.91
N GLY A 49 -9.55 3.03 5.36
CA GLY A 49 -9.28 1.59 5.46
C GLY A 49 -8.92 0.95 4.12
N ALA A 50 -9.61 1.33 3.03
CA ALA A 50 -9.25 0.85 1.69
C ALA A 50 -7.87 1.37 1.23
N VAL A 51 -7.47 2.59 1.65
CA VAL A 51 -6.12 3.13 1.40
C VAL A 51 -5.07 2.42 2.24
N GLU A 52 -5.38 2.06 3.49
CA GLU A 52 -4.50 1.27 4.35
C GLU A 52 -4.27 -0.13 3.76
N ASP A 53 -5.32 -0.80 3.27
CA ASP A 53 -5.20 -2.09 2.58
C ASP A 53 -4.31 -1.98 1.33
N ALA A 54 -4.49 -0.91 0.55
CA ALA A 54 -3.67 -0.65 -0.64
C ALA A 54 -2.20 -0.34 -0.29
N LEU A 55 -1.96 0.42 0.78
CA LEU A 55 -0.62 0.67 1.33
C LEU A 55 0.01 -0.62 1.85
N GLY A 56 -0.76 -1.49 2.50
CA GLY A 56 -0.33 -2.80 2.97
C GLY A 56 0.06 -3.72 1.80
N LEU A 57 -0.72 -3.71 0.71
CA LEU A 57 -0.37 -4.41 -0.52
C LEU A 57 0.93 -3.86 -1.13
N GLY A 58 1.09 -2.53 -1.16
CA GLY A 58 2.30 -1.85 -1.64
C GLY A 58 3.55 -2.15 -0.83
N ALA A 59 3.43 -2.16 0.50
CA ALA A 59 4.48 -2.54 1.43
C ALA A 59 4.94 -3.98 1.14
N ALA A 60 3.99 -4.92 1.08
CA ALA A 60 4.30 -6.32 0.80
C ALA A 60 5.00 -6.53 -0.57
N LYS A 61 4.60 -5.80 -1.62
CA LYS A 61 5.30 -5.83 -2.92
C LYS A 61 6.76 -5.35 -2.79
N THR A 62 6.96 -4.24 -2.07
CA THR A 62 8.29 -3.64 -1.87
C THR A 62 9.18 -4.53 -1.00
N ASP A 63 8.63 -5.14 0.05
CA ASP A 63 9.32 -6.08 0.95
C ASP A 63 9.79 -7.35 0.22
N VAL A 64 8.92 -7.92 -0.62
CA VAL A 64 9.27 -9.10 -1.43
C VAL A 64 10.40 -8.76 -2.42
N ALA A 65 10.35 -7.59 -3.04
CA ALA A 65 11.42 -7.11 -3.91
C ALA A 65 12.73 -6.91 -3.14
N SER A 66 12.70 -6.25 -1.98
CA SER A 66 13.89 -6.03 -1.13
C SER A 66 14.52 -7.34 -0.67
N THR A 67 13.71 -8.29 -0.19
CA THR A 67 14.17 -9.61 0.27
C THR A 67 14.87 -10.38 -0.86
N ALA A 68 14.29 -10.34 -2.07
CA ALA A 68 14.88 -10.99 -3.23
C ALA A 68 16.20 -10.32 -3.66
N LEU A 69 16.27 -8.99 -3.54
CA LEU A 69 17.47 -8.21 -3.83
C LEU A 69 18.59 -8.54 -2.85
N GLU A 70 18.31 -8.53 -1.55
CA GLU A 70 19.26 -8.90 -0.49
C GLU A 70 19.77 -10.35 -0.64
N SER A 71 18.87 -11.30 -0.88
CA SER A 71 19.26 -12.68 -1.13
C SER A 71 20.10 -12.82 -2.40
N SER A 72 19.82 -12.01 -3.43
CA SER A 72 20.61 -12.02 -4.66
C SER A 72 22.00 -11.43 -4.44
N ILE A 73 22.13 -10.35 -3.66
CA ILE A 73 23.42 -9.76 -3.27
C ILE A 73 24.29 -10.83 -2.60
N SER A 74 23.75 -11.57 -1.62
CA SER A 74 24.50 -12.62 -0.93
C SER A 74 24.99 -13.74 -1.87
N VAL A 75 24.21 -14.10 -2.89
CA VAL A 75 24.61 -15.12 -3.86
C VAL A 75 25.67 -14.58 -4.83
N VAL A 76 25.56 -13.31 -5.25
CA VAL A 76 26.58 -12.65 -6.08
C VAL A 76 27.89 -12.48 -5.32
N ASP A 77 27.84 -12.20 -4.02
CA ASP A 77 29.02 -12.20 -3.14
C ASP A 77 29.69 -13.57 -3.10
N GLU A 78 28.90 -14.65 -3.05
CA GLU A 78 29.44 -16.01 -3.14
C GLU A 78 30.08 -16.28 -4.51
N ILE A 79 29.45 -15.85 -5.61
CA ILE A 79 30.04 -15.92 -6.95
C ILE A 79 31.38 -15.19 -6.99
N LYS A 80 31.47 -13.97 -6.42
CA LYS A 80 32.73 -13.22 -6.33
C LYS A 80 33.80 -14.01 -5.57
N ALA A 81 33.45 -14.64 -4.45
CA ALA A 81 34.38 -15.48 -3.70
C ALA A 81 34.88 -16.69 -4.53
N LYS A 82 33.99 -17.33 -5.31
CA LYS A 82 34.37 -18.40 -6.24
C LYS A 82 35.30 -17.90 -7.36
N LEU A 83 35.07 -16.70 -7.88
CA LEU A 83 35.94 -16.09 -8.89
C LEU A 83 37.33 -15.77 -8.34
N VAL A 84 37.41 -15.27 -7.10
CA VAL A 84 38.69 -15.06 -6.41
C VAL A 84 39.43 -16.39 -6.25
N ALA A 85 38.76 -17.45 -5.82
CA ALA A 85 39.36 -18.78 -5.74
C ALA A 85 39.81 -19.31 -7.12
N ALA A 86 39.08 -19.00 -8.19
CA ALA A 86 39.46 -19.36 -9.55
C ALA A 86 40.65 -18.56 -10.12
N SER A 87 41.00 -17.42 -9.50
CA SER A 87 42.16 -16.61 -9.89
C SER A 87 43.49 -17.19 -9.40
N GLU A 88 43.46 -18.13 -8.45
CA GLU A 88 44.67 -18.77 -7.92
C GLU A 88 45.33 -19.69 -8.97
N PRO A 89 46.67 -19.62 -9.15
CA PRO A 89 47.37 -20.49 -10.09
C PRO A 89 47.22 -21.98 -9.73
N GLY A 90 46.92 -22.80 -10.72
CA GLY A 90 46.83 -24.26 -10.56
C GLY A 90 45.46 -24.80 -10.13
N VAL A 91 44.45 -23.94 -10.03
CA VAL A 91 43.06 -24.32 -9.74
C VAL A 91 42.32 -24.79 -11.00
N ASP A 92 41.48 -25.82 -10.86
CA ASP A 92 40.62 -26.35 -11.93
C ASP A 92 39.35 -25.48 -12.09
N LYS A 93 39.43 -24.51 -13.01
CA LYS A 93 38.34 -23.57 -13.30
C LYS A 93 37.05 -24.26 -13.75
N SER A 94 37.11 -25.47 -14.34
CA SER A 94 35.91 -26.20 -14.76
C SER A 94 35.08 -26.69 -13.57
N LYS A 95 35.71 -27.04 -12.46
CA LYS A 95 35.00 -27.43 -11.23
C LYS A 95 34.34 -26.23 -10.56
N ILE A 96 35.06 -25.12 -10.45
CA ILE A 96 34.50 -23.88 -9.89
C ILE A 96 33.36 -23.36 -10.77
N GLN A 97 33.47 -23.46 -12.10
CA GLN A 97 32.39 -23.06 -13.01
C GLN A 97 31.09 -23.82 -12.71
N LYS A 98 31.14 -25.12 -12.36
CA LYS A 98 29.92 -25.86 -11.99
C LYS A 98 29.25 -25.31 -10.74
N GLU A 99 30.04 -24.88 -9.76
CA GLU A 99 29.51 -24.23 -8.56
C GLU A 99 28.94 -22.85 -8.89
N ILE A 100 29.62 -22.06 -9.72
CA ILE A 100 29.13 -20.77 -10.22
C ILE A 100 27.81 -20.95 -10.99
N THR A 101 27.70 -21.96 -11.84
CA THR A 101 26.46 -22.25 -12.57
C THR A 101 25.30 -22.59 -11.63
N GLU A 102 25.54 -23.29 -10.52
CA GLU A 102 24.49 -23.54 -9.54
C GLU A 102 24.06 -22.26 -8.81
N LEU A 103 25.02 -21.39 -8.45
CA LEU A 103 24.72 -20.07 -7.88
C LEU A 103 23.95 -19.18 -8.87
N GLN A 104 24.30 -19.23 -10.17
CA GLN A 104 23.56 -18.54 -11.24
C GLN A 104 22.11 -19.08 -11.33
N ASN A 105 21.90 -20.39 -11.25
CA ASN A 105 20.56 -20.98 -11.22
C ASN A 105 19.77 -20.54 -9.98
N GLN A 106 20.43 -20.45 -8.83
CA GLN A 106 19.83 -19.95 -7.60
C GLN A 106 19.41 -18.48 -7.74
N LEU A 107 20.22 -17.61 -8.34
CA LEU A 107 19.86 -16.22 -8.62
C LEU A 107 18.58 -16.12 -9.45
N VAL A 108 18.49 -16.93 -10.51
CA VAL A 108 17.29 -16.98 -11.37
C VAL A 108 16.07 -17.43 -10.58
N SER A 109 16.24 -18.43 -9.70
CA SER A 109 15.16 -18.93 -8.84
C SER A 109 14.68 -17.87 -7.83
N VAL A 110 15.60 -17.18 -7.16
CA VAL A 110 15.29 -16.10 -6.21
C VAL A 110 14.57 -14.95 -6.91
N ALA A 111 15.11 -14.46 -8.03
CA ALA A 111 14.50 -13.37 -8.78
C ALA A 111 13.10 -13.75 -9.30
N LYS A 112 12.91 -14.98 -9.81
CA LYS A 112 11.62 -15.43 -10.34
C LYS A 112 10.57 -15.68 -9.24
N SER A 113 10.99 -16.17 -8.08
CA SER A 113 10.09 -16.45 -6.95
C SER A 113 9.63 -15.20 -6.20
N ALA A 114 10.30 -14.06 -6.40
CA ALA A 114 9.97 -12.74 -5.84
C ALA A 114 8.69 -12.10 -6.41
N SER A 115 7.62 -12.88 -6.56
CA SER A 115 6.33 -12.43 -7.09
C SER A 115 5.32 -12.26 -5.97
N PHE A 116 4.65 -11.11 -5.94
CA PHE A 116 3.53 -10.84 -5.02
C PHE A 116 2.34 -10.28 -5.79
N SER A 117 1.16 -10.87 -5.56
CA SER A 117 -0.09 -10.50 -6.26
C SER A 117 0.00 -10.54 -7.81
N GLY A 118 0.86 -11.41 -8.36
CA GLY A 118 1.08 -11.54 -9.80
C GLY A 118 2.04 -10.52 -10.42
N GLU A 119 2.66 -9.66 -9.61
CA GLU A 119 3.70 -8.73 -10.03
C GLU A 119 5.06 -9.12 -9.45
N ASN A 120 6.12 -8.89 -10.23
CA ASN A 120 7.50 -9.07 -9.80
C ASN A 120 8.30 -7.81 -10.19
N TRP A 121 9.05 -7.24 -9.26
CA TRP A 121 9.80 -5.99 -9.50
C TRP A 121 11.31 -6.22 -9.69
N THR A 122 11.76 -7.48 -9.58
CA THR A 122 13.16 -7.87 -9.76
C THR A 122 13.37 -8.71 -11.01
N TYR A 123 12.35 -9.43 -11.47
CA TYR A 123 12.35 -10.21 -12.71
C TYR A 123 11.39 -9.62 -13.74
N HIS A 124 11.92 -9.29 -14.91
CA HIS A 124 11.17 -8.75 -16.05
C HIS A 124 11.22 -9.71 -17.23
N ASP A 125 10.09 -9.82 -17.93
CA ASP A 125 9.97 -10.54 -19.18
C ASP A 125 9.02 -9.80 -20.13
N GLU A 126 8.68 -10.40 -21.28
CA GLU A 126 7.77 -9.82 -22.26
C GLU A 126 6.38 -9.48 -21.69
N ASN A 127 5.94 -10.15 -20.63
CA ASN A 127 4.66 -9.94 -19.96
C ASN A 127 4.77 -9.03 -18.74
N ASN A 128 5.99 -8.78 -18.24
CA ASN A 128 6.29 -7.94 -17.10
C ASN A 128 7.41 -6.96 -17.44
N ALA A 129 7.15 -6.04 -18.37
CA ALA A 129 8.11 -5.04 -18.78
C ALA A 129 8.50 -4.09 -17.63
N VAL A 130 9.72 -3.57 -17.72
CA VAL A 130 10.23 -2.57 -16.79
C VAL A 130 9.45 -1.27 -16.95
N GLY A 131 9.14 -0.59 -15.84
CA GLY A 131 8.45 0.69 -15.89
C GLY A 131 8.16 1.27 -14.52
N THR A 132 7.48 2.42 -14.53
CA THR A 132 7.01 3.07 -13.30
C THR A 132 5.79 2.33 -12.77
N LYS A 133 5.90 1.81 -11.55
CA LYS A 133 4.80 1.22 -10.80
C LYS A 133 4.30 2.22 -9.78
N GLU A 134 2.98 2.30 -9.65
CA GLU A 134 2.32 3.19 -8.71
C GLU A 134 1.87 2.40 -7.48
N ILE A 135 2.24 2.88 -6.31
CA ILE A 135 1.70 2.43 -5.02
C ILE A 135 0.77 3.52 -4.52
N VAL A 136 -0.34 3.18 -3.87
CA VAL A 136 -1.17 4.20 -3.23
C VAL A 136 -0.36 4.87 -2.12
N GLY A 137 -0.28 6.20 -2.16
CA GLY A 137 0.62 7.00 -1.33
C GLY A 137 -0.07 7.92 -0.36
N SER A 138 -1.29 8.38 -0.59
CA SER A 138 -2.01 9.15 0.43
C SER A 138 -3.46 9.33 0.06
N PHE A 139 -4.30 9.53 1.08
CA PHE A 139 -5.67 10.00 0.93
C PHE A 139 -5.68 11.50 1.22
N ASN A 140 -6.04 12.32 0.23
CA ASN A 140 -6.18 13.75 0.40
C ASN A 140 -7.65 14.16 0.26
N ARG A 141 -8.08 15.09 1.13
CA ARG A 141 -9.42 15.69 1.07
C ARG A 141 -9.27 17.20 0.99
N ASP A 142 -9.83 17.80 -0.05
CA ASP A 142 -9.81 19.25 -0.20
C ASP A 142 -10.89 19.94 0.67
N ALA A 143 -10.83 21.28 0.74
CA ALA A 143 -11.79 22.08 1.50
C ALA A 143 -13.23 22.01 0.94
N ASP A 144 -13.38 21.61 -0.31
CA ASP A 144 -14.66 21.43 -1.00
C ASP A 144 -15.26 20.03 -0.77
N GLY A 145 -14.51 19.15 -0.09
CA GLY A 145 -14.93 17.80 0.27
C GLY A 145 -14.64 16.75 -0.79
N ASN A 146 -13.91 17.08 -1.88
CA ASN A 146 -13.46 16.10 -2.86
C ASN A 146 -12.31 15.27 -2.30
N VAL A 147 -12.32 13.99 -2.64
CA VAL A 147 -11.32 13.02 -2.23
C VAL A 147 -10.41 12.71 -3.42
N SER A 148 -9.10 12.71 -3.20
CA SER A 148 -8.10 12.30 -4.18
C SER A 148 -7.07 11.36 -3.56
N LEU A 149 -6.54 10.45 -4.38
CA LEU A 149 -5.41 9.61 -4.00
C LEU A 149 -4.14 10.20 -4.59
N THR A 150 -3.11 10.35 -3.77
CA THR A 150 -1.75 10.58 -4.27
C THR A 150 -1.08 9.22 -4.40
N THR A 151 -0.36 8.95 -5.48
CA THR A 151 0.40 7.72 -5.67
C THR A 151 1.89 7.96 -5.45
N LEU A 152 2.58 6.93 -4.97
CA LEU A 152 4.04 6.84 -4.92
C LEU A 152 4.47 6.14 -6.20
N GLU A 153 5.24 6.84 -7.02
CA GLU A 153 5.84 6.27 -8.22
C GLU A 153 7.19 5.65 -7.86
N PHE A 154 7.38 4.40 -8.27
CA PHE A 154 8.66 3.73 -8.21
C PHE A 154 9.02 3.15 -9.58
N ASN A 155 10.21 3.49 -10.07
CA ASN A 155 10.70 2.95 -11.33
C ASN A 155 11.40 1.60 -11.08
N THR A 156 10.81 0.51 -11.59
CA THR A 156 11.36 -0.84 -11.41
C THR A 156 12.64 -1.08 -12.18
N GLN A 157 13.12 -0.13 -13.00
CA GLN A 157 14.46 -0.17 -13.58
C GLN A 157 15.50 -0.32 -12.47
N LYS A 158 15.37 0.49 -11.43
CA LYS A 158 16.29 0.52 -10.29
C LYS A 158 16.38 -0.82 -9.55
N SER A 159 15.26 -1.54 -9.40
CA SER A 159 15.20 -2.84 -8.73
C SER A 159 15.36 -4.04 -9.64
N SER A 160 15.48 -3.84 -10.96
CA SER A 160 15.51 -4.92 -11.93
C SER A 160 16.81 -5.72 -11.82
N LEU A 161 16.69 -6.98 -11.41
CA LEU A 161 17.81 -7.93 -11.35
C LEU A 161 17.97 -8.68 -12.68
N ILE A 162 16.88 -9.21 -13.22
CA ILE A 162 16.89 -10.04 -14.43
C ILE A 162 15.86 -9.50 -15.41
N SER A 163 16.23 -9.39 -16.68
CA SER A 163 15.30 -9.15 -17.78
C SER A 163 15.51 -10.14 -18.92
N LYS A 164 14.41 -10.67 -19.43
CA LYS A 164 14.36 -11.67 -20.49
C LYS A 164 13.54 -11.14 -21.67
N THR A 165 14.08 -11.22 -22.89
CA THR A 165 13.35 -10.90 -24.12
C THR A 165 13.50 -12.08 -25.07
N ALA A 166 12.40 -12.55 -25.67
CA ALA A 166 12.35 -13.62 -26.66
C ALA A 166 12.99 -14.96 -26.25
N GLY A 167 13.03 -15.30 -24.96
CA GLY A 167 13.58 -16.60 -24.53
C GLY A 167 15.04 -16.55 -24.06
N ASP A 168 15.71 -15.41 -24.23
CA ASP A 168 17.10 -15.17 -23.81
C ASP A 168 17.20 -14.00 -22.81
N TYR A 169 18.25 -14.04 -22.00
CA TYR A 169 18.62 -12.88 -21.18
C TYR A 169 18.86 -11.70 -22.11
N THR A 170 18.30 -10.54 -21.75
CA THR A 170 18.46 -9.33 -22.55
C THR A 170 19.94 -8.99 -22.69
N ASP A 171 20.50 -9.27 -23.87
CA ASP A 171 21.79 -8.76 -24.29
C ASP A 171 21.59 -7.29 -24.67
N GLN A 172 21.42 -6.43 -23.67
CA GLN A 172 21.67 -5.02 -23.92
C GLN A 172 23.16 -4.91 -24.21
N GLN A 173 23.51 -4.73 -25.49
CA GLN A 173 24.84 -4.28 -25.88
C GLN A 173 25.11 -3.00 -25.13
N ILE A 174 26.03 -3.09 -24.18
CA ILE A 174 26.46 -1.97 -23.37
C ILE A 174 27.71 -1.41 -24.04
N ASP A 175 27.63 -0.16 -24.48
CA ASP A 175 28.81 0.57 -24.89
C ASP A 175 29.69 0.82 -23.65
N ALA A 176 31.00 0.92 -23.82
CA ALA A 176 31.95 1.05 -22.71
C ALA A 176 31.62 2.23 -21.80
N ALA A 177 31.05 3.32 -22.33
CA ALA A 177 30.62 4.49 -21.56
C ALA A 177 29.37 4.25 -20.68
N ASP A 178 28.42 3.41 -21.13
CA ASP A 178 27.19 3.09 -20.39
C ASP A 178 27.40 1.95 -19.37
N ALA A 179 28.49 1.19 -19.50
CA ALA A 179 28.84 0.08 -18.63
C ALA A 179 28.97 0.47 -17.15
N ALA A 180 29.36 1.73 -16.89
CA ALA A 180 29.53 2.32 -15.57
C ALA A 180 28.26 3.00 -15.01
N THR A 181 27.22 3.15 -15.83
CA THR A 181 25.99 3.90 -15.49
C THR A 181 24.71 3.11 -15.74
N ASN A 182 24.80 1.84 -16.14
CA ASN A 182 23.61 0.98 -16.29
C ASN A 182 22.71 1.11 -15.08
N ASP A 183 21.41 1.20 -15.32
CA ASP A 183 20.35 1.37 -14.33
C ASP A 183 19.29 0.26 -14.43
N VAL A 184 19.56 -0.83 -15.17
CA VAL A 184 18.57 -1.87 -15.48
C VAL A 184 19.19 -3.27 -15.56
N SER A 185 18.52 -4.25 -14.94
CA SER A 185 18.77 -5.69 -15.14
C SER A 185 20.16 -6.19 -14.77
N TRP A 186 20.58 -5.85 -13.55
CA TRP A 186 21.93 -5.99 -13.01
C TRP A 186 22.62 -7.36 -13.21
N LEU A 187 21.86 -8.46 -13.23
CA LEU A 187 22.40 -9.82 -13.35
C LEU A 187 22.42 -10.33 -14.78
N SER A 188 21.48 -9.89 -15.62
CA SER A 188 21.34 -10.36 -17.01
C SER A 188 22.02 -9.47 -18.03
N ALA A 189 22.20 -8.18 -17.74
CA ALA A 189 22.93 -7.24 -18.58
C ALA A 189 24.44 -7.53 -18.58
N LYS A 190 25.11 -7.21 -19.69
CA LYS A 190 26.57 -7.30 -19.80
C LYS A 190 27.24 -6.47 -18.70
N MET A 191 28.29 -7.02 -18.10
CA MET A 191 28.96 -6.37 -16.99
C MET A 191 29.87 -5.25 -17.48
N GLY A 192 30.07 -4.25 -16.63
CA GLY A 192 31.04 -3.18 -16.83
C GLY A 192 31.85 -2.95 -15.55
N TYR A 193 33.02 -2.34 -15.68
CA TYR A 193 33.75 -1.84 -14.53
C TYR A 193 34.59 -0.61 -14.92
N ASN A 194 34.93 0.20 -13.93
CA ASN A 194 35.85 1.32 -14.11
C ASN A 194 37.28 0.83 -13.90
N ALA A 195 38.00 0.59 -15.00
CA ALA A 195 39.42 0.31 -14.94
C ALA A 195 40.17 1.57 -14.50
N ILE A 196 40.98 1.47 -13.44
CA ILE A 196 41.83 2.58 -13.00
C ILE A 196 43.14 2.50 -13.77
N ALA A 197 43.43 3.52 -14.58
CA ALA A 197 44.73 3.65 -15.24
C ALA A 197 45.82 4.04 -14.21
N ASP A 198 47.08 3.86 -14.60
CA ASP A 198 48.26 4.17 -13.75
C ASP A 198 48.33 5.66 -13.33
N ASP A 199 47.65 6.55 -14.05
CA ASP A 199 47.50 7.98 -13.72
C ASP A 199 46.32 8.30 -12.78
N GLY A 200 45.59 7.27 -12.33
CA GLY A 200 44.43 7.40 -11.46
C GLY A 200 43.11 7.73 -12.20
N THR A 201 43.11 7.80 -13.54
CA THR A 201 41.88 8.02 -14.30
C THR A 201 41.05 6.74 -14.40
N ALA A 202 39.75 6.87 -14.13
CA ALA A 202 38.79 5.79 -14.30
C ALA A 202 38.32 5.75 -15.76
N THR A 203 38.62 4.65 -16.46
CA THR A 203 38.14 4.39 -17.82
C THR A 203 37.09 3.28 -17.78
N PRO A 204 35.85 3.53 -18.21
CA PRO A 204 34.81 2.54 -18.14
C PRO A 204 35.07 1.46 -19.22
N THR A 205 34.98 0.20 -18.82
CA THR A 205 35.30 -0.98 -19.63
C THR A 205 34.10 -1.91 -19.63
N ALA A 206 33.61 -2.29 -20.81
CA ALA A 206 32.54 -3.27 -20.96
C ALA A 206 33.10 -4.70 -21.09
N LEU A 207 32.35 -5.67 -20.57
CA LEU A 207 32.59 -7.10 -20.71
C LEU A 207 31.49 -7.71 -21.59
N ASP A 208 31.84 -8.72 -22.38
CA ASP A 208 30.88 -9.38 -23.28
C ASP A 208 29.96 -10.40 -22.58
N TYR A 209 30.07 -10.55 -21.26
CA TYR A 209 29.29 -11.47 -20.44
C TYR A 209 28.63 -10.76 -19.25
N SER A 210 27.55 -11.36 -18.76
CA SER A 210 26.78 -10.95 -17.58
C SER A 210 27.06 -11.87 -16.38
N VAL A 211 26.58 -11.52 -15.19
CA VAL A 211 26.73 -12.40 -14.00
C VAL A 211 26.09 -13.77 -14.25
N LEU A 212 24.98 -13.82 -14.99
CA LEU A 212 24.27 -15.06 -15.34
C LEU A 212 24.89 -15.86 -16.49
N THR A 213 25.69 -15.22 -17.35
CA THR A 213 26.34 -15.87 -18.51
C THR A 213 27.85 -16.03 -18.34
N LEU A 214 28.38 -15.63 -17.19
CA LEU A 214 29.78 -15.73 -16.85
C LEU A 214 30.27 -17.19 -16.93
N ASP A 215 31.30 -17.39 -17.75
CA ASP A 215 32.00 -18.66 -17.89
C ASP A 215 33.51 -18.46 -17.75
N ILE A 216 34.06 -18.94 -16.63
CA ILE A 216 35.50 -18.89 -16.34
C ILE A 216 36.29 -20.06 -16.93
N SER A 217 35.62 -21.08 -17.50
CA SER A 217 36.29 -22.27 -18.02
C SER A 217 37.18 -21.97 -19.23
N GLY A 218 36.84 -20.93 -20.00
CA GLY A 218 37.62 -20.45 -21.16
C GLY A 218 38.65 -19.37 -20.85
N MET A 219 38.69 -18.83 -19.63
CA MET A 219 39.61 -17.74 -19.27
C MET A 219 41.02 -18.29 -19.05
N ALA A 220 41.96 -17.93 -19.93
CA ALA A 220 43.32 -18.45 -19.91
C ALA A 220 44.27 -17.58 -19.07
N THR A 221 43.98 -16.29 -18.92
CA THR A 221 44.83 -15.32 -18.23
C THR A 221 44.26 -14.93 -16.86
N THR A 222 45.12 -14.45 -15.96
CA THR A 222 44.68 -13.89 -14.67
C THR A 222 43.92 -12.58 -14.88
N ASP A 223 44.28 -11.80 -15.90
CA ASP A 223 43.64 -10.52 -16.22
C ASP A 223 42.16 -10.68 -16.58
N GLU A 224 41.80 -11.73 -17.32
CA GLU A 224 40.39 -12.05 -17.65
C GLU A 224 39.56 -12.36 -16.38
N VAL A 225 40.14 -13.10 -15.43
CA VAL A 225 39.46 -13.42 -14.16
C VAL A 225 39.37 -12.18 -13.28
N SER A 226 40.40 -11.34 -13.23
CA SER A 226 40.39 -10.06 -12.50
C SER A 226 39.38 -9.07 -13.08
N ALA A 227 39.20 -9.05 -14.41
CA ALA A 227 38.15 -8.27 -15.06
C ALA A 227 36.75 -8.78 -14.69
N ALA A 228 36.54 -10.11 -14.66
CA ALA A 228 35.29 -10.70 -14.18
C ALA A 228 34.98 -10.34 -12.71
N ILE A 229 35.97 -10.43 -11.81
CA ILE A 229 35.83 -10.03 -10.40
C ILE A 229 35.43 -8.55 -10.29
N SER A 230 36.07 -7.68 -11.07
CA SER A 230 35.80 -6.24 -11.04
C SER A 230 34.40 -5.93 -11.56
N GLY A 231 33.95 -6.61 -12.62
CA GLY A 231 32.58 -6.48 -13.09
C GLY A 231 31.54 -7.00 -12.08
N VAL A 232 31.83 -8.10 -11.36
CA VAL A 232 30.92 -8.62 -10.32
C VAL A 232 30.84 -7.64 -9.14
N ASP A 233 31.97 -7.05 -8.75
CA ASP A 233 32.02 -6.02 -7.70
C ASP A 233 31.20 -4.78 -8.08
N PHE A 234 31.30 -4.35 -9.35
CA PHE A 234 30.49 -3.25 -9.85
C PHE A 234 28.99 -3.57 -9.80
N VAL A 235 28.59 -4.78 -10.21
CA VAL A 235 27.19 -5.23 -10.11
C VAL A 235 26.73 -5.27 -8.65
N LEU A 236 27.56 -5.73 -7.71
CA LEU A 236 27.26 -5.71 -6.28
C LEU A 236 27.03 -4.29 -5.73
N GLN A 237 27.86 -3.33 -6.13
CA GLN A 237 27.67 -1.93 -5.76
C GLN A 237 26.32 -1.41 -6.24
N LYS A 238 25.97 -1.70 -7.50
CA LYS A 238 24.68 -1.29 -8.07
C LYS A 238 23.48 -1.98 -7.44
N MET A 239 23.58 -3.27 -7.12
CA MET A 239 22.55 -3.97 -6.35
C MET A 239 22.41 -3.38 -4.94
N THR A 240 23.50 -2.91 -4.32
CA THR A 240 23.47 -2.24 -3.02
C THR A 240 22.80 -0.85 -3.11
N ASP A 241 23.05 -0.10 -4.18
CA ASP A 241 22.35 1.16 -4.47
C ASP A 241 20.84 0.91 -4.67
N ALA A 242 20.49 -0.14 -5.43
CA ALA A 242 19.12 -0.57 -5.64
C ALA A 242 18.42 -1.01 -4.34
N ALA A 243 19.13 -1.74 -3.47
CA ALA A 243 18.64 -2.10 -2.13
C ALA A 243 18.39 -0.86 -1.28
N SER A 244 19.27 0.15 -1.37
CA SER A 244 19.11 1.41 -0.65
C SER A 244 17.90 2.21 -1.15
N ASP A 245 17.68 2.26 -2.47
CA ASP A 245 16.51 2.89 -3.08
C ASP A 245 15.20 2.19 -2.67
N LEU A 246 15.17 0.84 -2.67
CA LEU A 246 14.02 0.07 -2.18
C LEU A 246 13.80 0.23 -0.67
N GLY A 247 14.88 0.30 0.12
CA GLY A 247 14.81 0.53 1.56
C GLY A 247 14.25 1.91 1.90
N ALA A 248 14.60 2.94 1.13
CA ALA A 248 14.04 4.28 1.25
C ALA A 248 12.55 4.31 0.88
N LEU A 249 12.17 3.60 -0.20
CA LEU A 249 10.77 3.44 -0.57
C LEU A 249 9.97 2.72 0.52
N ASN A 250 10.50 1.61 1.06
CA ASN A 250 9.84 0.86 2.11
C ASN A 250 9.61 1.73 3.34
N SER A 251 10.64 2.45 3.78
CA SER A 251 10.54 3.41 4.89
C SER A 251 9.46 4.47 4.63
N ARG A 252 9.37 4.99 3.41
CA ARG A 252 8.33 5.97 3.03
C ARG A 252 6.93 5.35 3.07
N VAL A 253 6.77 4.11 2.59
CA VAL A 253 5.49 3.38 2.64
C VAL A 253 5.09 3.10 4.10
N THR A 254 6.02 2.67 4.96
CA THR A 254 5.77 2.46 6.39
C THR A 254 5.32 3.75 7.08
N LEU A 255 6.07 4.85 6.92
CA LEU A 255 5.71 6.15 7.49
C LEU A 255 4.32 6.61 7.05
N GLN A 256 3.98 6.35 5.79
CA GLN A 256 2.69 6.71 5.23
C GLN A 256 1.56 5.83 5.78
N LYS A 257 1.80 4.53 5.94
CA LYS A 257 0.86 3.61 6.58
C LYS A 257 0.58 4.03 8.02
N ASP A 258 1.62 4.32 8.79
CA ASP A 258 1.49 4.77 10.18
C ASP A 258 0.73 6.09 10.25
N PHE A 259 1.04 7.05 9.36
CA PHE A 259 0.29 8.30 9.28
C PHE A 259 -1.20 8.10 8.97
N VAL A 260 -1.55 7.21 8.03
CA VAL A 260 -2.95 6.92 7.71
C VAL A 260 -3.66 6.23 8.88
N ALA A 261 -2.98 5.31 9.58
CA ALA A 261 -3.51 4.67 10.78
C ALA A 261 -3.78 5.69 11.89
N ASP A 262 -2.81 6.56 12.21
CA ASP A 262 -2.96 7.62 13.22
C ASP A 262 -4.04 8.65 12.84
N LEU A 263 -4.14 8.98 11.55
CA LEU A 263 -5.18 9.87 11.02
C LEU A 263 -6.56 9.23 11.16
N SER A 264 -6.68 7.95 10.80
CA SER A 264 -7.91 7.16 10.93
C SER A 264 -8.37 7.11 12.39
N ASP A 265 -7.47 6.79 13.30
CA ASP A 265 -7.70 6.77 14.75
C ASP A 265 -8.17 8.12 15.30
N SER A 266 -7.54 9.20 14.84
CA SER A 266 -7.86 10.57 15.26
C SER A 266 -9.22 11.01 14.72
N ILE A 267 -9.53 10.66 13.47
CA ILE A 267 -10.82 10.89 12.85
C ILE A 267 -11.88 10.06 13.57
N GLU A 268 -11.66 8.78 13.87
CA GLU A 268 -12.62 7.95 14.59
C GLU A 268 -12.95 8.53 15.97
N LYS A 269 -11.94 8.95 16.74
CA LYS A 269 -12.14 9.61 18.04
C LYS A 269 -12.86 10.95 17.91
N GLY A 270 -12.52 11.75 16.89
CA GLY A 270 -13.15 13.04 16.61
C GLY A 270 -14.62 12.90 16.18
N VAL A 271 -14.88 11.96 15.29
CA VAL A 271 -16.22 11.60 14.81
C VAL A 271 -17.05 11.03 15.95
N GLY A 272 -16.52 10.08 16.72
CA GLY A 272 -17.25 9.48 17.84
C GLY A 272 -17.75 10.52 18.85
N ARG A 273 -16.94 11.55 19.17
CA ARG A 273 -17.40 12.65 20.03
C ARG A 273 -18.52 13.49 19.44
N LEU A 274 -18.59 13.61 18.12
CA LEU A 274 -19.59 14.44 17.42
C LEU A 274 -20.85 13.64 17.05
N VAL A 275 -20.70 12.32 16.89
CA VAL A 275 -21.65 11.45 16.21
C VAL A 275 -22.17 10.34 17.12
N ASP A 276 -21.45 9.90 18.15
CA ASP A 276 -21.96 8.86 19.04
C ASP A 276 -23.07 9.43 19.92
N ALA A 277 -24.14 8.67 20.05
CA ALA A 277 -25.23 9.00 20.97
C ALA A 277 -24.88 8.48 22.37
N ASP A 278 -25.02 9.33 23.40
CA ASP A 278 -24.96 8.85 24.78
C ASP A 278 -26.21 8.00 25.07
N MET A 279 -26.00 6.68 25.17
CA MET A 279 -27.07 5.72 25.41
C MET A 279 -27.81 5.98 26.73
N ASN A 280 -27.15 6.57 27.74
CA ASN A 280 -27.81 6.90 29.01
C ASN A 280 -28.77 8.08 28.83
N GLU A 281 -28.36 9.10 28.10
CA GLU A 281 -29.20 10.27 27.80
C GLU A 281 -30.37 9.87 26.89
N GLU A 282 -30.10 9.18 25.77
CA GLU A 282 -31.15 8.77 24.84
C GLU A 282 -32.11 7.75 25.47
N SER A 283 -31.64 6.83 26.32
CA SER A 283 -32.53 5.92 27.06
C SER A 283 -33.44 6.65 28.05
N THR A 284 -32.90 7.69 28.71
CA THR A 284 -33.69 8.53 29.62
C THR A 284 -34.71 9.36 28.84
N ARG A 285 -34.30 9.91 27.69
CA ARG A 285 -35.15 10.65 26.77
C ARG A 285 -36.27 9.79 26.21
N LEU A 286 -35.98 8.54 25.81
CA LEU A 286 -36.98 7.59 25.33
C LEU A 286 -38.05 7.32 26.39
N LYS A 287 -37.65 7.06 27.64
CA LYS A 287 -38.59 6.85 28.75
C LYS A 287 -39.44 8.09 29.03
N ALA A 288 -38.84 9.28 28.94
CA ALA A 288 -39.57 10.54 29.07
C ALA A 288 -40.59 10.72 27.93
N LEU A 289 -40.20 10.46 26.67
CA LEU A 289 -41.06 10.53 25.49
C LEU A 289 -42.21 9.52 25.55
N GLN A 290 -41.95 8.29 26.02
CA GLN A 290 -43.00 7.28 26.26
C GLN A 290 -44.01 7.76 27.31
N THR A 291 -43.52 8.37 28.40
CA THR A 291 -44.37 8.94 29.45
C THR A 291 -45.19 10.13 28.91
N GLN A 292 -44.56 11.02 28.13
CA GLN A 292 -45.23 12.15 27.47
C GLN A 292 -46.27 11.68 26.45
N GLN A 293 -46.01 10.61 25.70
CA GLN A 293 -46.99 10.03 24.79
C GLN A 293 -48.20 9.49 25.57
N GLN A 294 -47.98 8.77 26.67
CA GLN A 294 -49.06 8.27 27.51
C GLN A 294 -49.91 9.41 28.10
N LEU A 295 -49.27 10.47 28.58
CA LEU A 295 -49.94 11.69 29.05
C LEU A 295 -50.65 12.43 27.92
N GLY A 296 -50.07 12.48 26.72
CA GLY A 296 -50.65 13.09 25.54
C GLY A 296 -51.91 12.36 25.06
N ILE A 297 -51.91 11.02 25.11
CA ILE A 297 -53.11 10.21 24.83
C ILE A 297 -54.19 10.47 25.88
N GLN A 298 -53.82 10.55 27.16
CA GLN A 298 -54.76 10.89 28.23
C GLN A 298 -55.34 12.31 28.05
N ALA A 299 -54.51 13.30 27.73
CA ALA A 299 -54.95 14.68 27.47
C ALA A 299 -55.85 14.78 26.24
N LEU A 300 -55.57 14.02 25.17
CA LEU A 300 -56.43 13.93 23.99
C LEU A 300 -57.78 13.29 24.32
N SER A 301 -57.79 12.24 25.15
CA SER A 301 -59.01 11.59 25.64
C SER A 301 -59.88 12.56 26.45
N ILE A 302 -59.27 13.32 27.37
CA ILE A 302 -59.95 14.36 28.15
C ILE A 302 -60.51 15.46 27.24
N ALA A 303 -59.68 16.00 26.32
CA ALA A 303 -60.09 17.04 25.38
C ALA A 303 -61.24 16.60 24.45
N ASN A 304 -61.31 15.31 24.10
CA ASN A 304 -62.44 14.74 23.36
C ASN A 304 -63.69 14.56 24.24
N SER A 305 -63.54 14.18 25.51
CA SER A 305 -64.66 14.02 26.45
C SER A 305 -65.33 15.35 26.83
N ASP A 306 -64.57 16.45 26.89
CA ASP A 306 -65.12 17.80 27.15
C ASP A 306 -66.09 18.26 26.06
N SER A 307 -65.80 17.92 24.80
CA SER A 307 -66.71 18.20 23.68
C SER A 307 -68.01 17.38 23.77
N GLN A 308 -67.96 16.16 24.32
CA GLN A 308 -69.15 15.33 24.54
C GLN A 308 -70.01 15.86 25.70
N ASN A 309 -69.39 16.37 26.77
CA ASN A 309 -70.09 17.01 27.88
C ASN A 309 -70.88 18.25 27.42
N ILE A 310 -70.33 19.03 26.47
CA ILE A 310 -71.04 20.17 25.87
C ILE A 310 -72.27 19.70 25.06
N ILE A 311 -72.17 18.61 24.31
CA ILE A 311 -73.32 18.04 23.57
C ILE A 311 -74.42 17.54 24.52
N SER A 312 -74.05 17.05 25.71
CA SER A 312 -75.03 16.62 26.73
C SER A 312 -75.90 17.75 27.28
N LEU A 313 -75.41 18.99 27.27
CA LEU A 313 -76.15 20.20 27.69
C LEU A 313 -77.16 20.68 26.64
N PHE A 314 -77.03 20.23 25.40
CA PHE A 314 -77.96 20.54 24.29
C PHE A 314 -78.92 19.39 23.98
N ARG A 315 -78.98 18.36 24.84
CA ARG A 315 -79.97 17.27 24.80
C ARG A 315 -81.09 17.46 25.82
#